data_AF-A0A356DYV4-F1
#
_entry.id   AF-A0A356DYV4-F1
#
_cell.length_a   1.000
_cell.length_b   1.000
_cell.length_c   1.000
_cell.angle_alpha   90.00
_cell.angle_beta   90.00
_cell.angle_gamma   90.00
#
_symmetry.space_group_name_H-M   'P 1'
#
loop_
_entity.id
_entity.type
_entity.pdbx_description
1 polymer ?
#
loop_
_entity_poly.entity_id
_entity_poly.type
_entity_poly.pdbx_seq_one_letter_code
_entity_poly.pdbx_strand_id
1 'polypeptide(L)'
;EPDQWNRKTLYELEEAPTRRIKKSDSIGDMVGLSIFFVLLIVMYSRSDLIAIYRKGTGPIPLFVSQAIKPYIIGWMITTILTFSIAVVKYAKQFWSTTLFALSALADLVGLCYFIFLSTRWSIYNPDFLVFIPGSMDRWQIIIKAACVVLLILTLISLADDAYTVFKRTRPNESAKEPAR
;
A
#
# COMPACT_ATOMS: atom_id res chain seq x y z
N GLU A 1 20.81 -18.79 -43.27
CA GLU A 1 21.48 -18.78 -41.95
C GLU A 1 20.41 -18.63 -40.87
N PRO A 2 20.12 -19.68 -40.08
CA PRO A 2 19.44 -19.52 -38.81
C PRO A 2 20.43 -18.94 -37.78
N ASP A 3 19.94 -18.34 -36.70
CA ASP A 3 20.73 -17.78 -35.59
C ASP A 3 21.18 -16.31 -35.67
N GLN A 4 20.27 -15.41 -36.02
CA GLN A 4 20.23 -14.13 -35.31
C GLN A 4 19.04 -14.12 -34.35
N TRP A 5 19.19 -14.83 -33.22
CA TRP A 5 18.46 -14.50 -32.00
C TRP A 5 18.87 -13.08 -31.59
N ASN A 6 18.17 -12.11 -32.17
CA ASN A 6 18.43 -10.70 -31.96
C ASN A 6 18.00 -10.40 -30.52
N ARG A 7 18.97 -10.16 -29.61
CA ARG A 7 18.70 -9.85 -28.19
C ARG A 7 17.63 -8.77 -28.05
N LYS A 8 17.57 -7.83 -28.98
CA LYS A 8 16.55 -6.78 -29.04
C LYS A 8 15.13 -7.34 -29.13
N THR A 9 14.92 -8.31 -30.00
CA THR A 9 13.63 -8.99 -30.20
C THR A 9 13.25 -9.85 -28.99
N LEU A 10 14.23 -10.42 -28.28
CA LEU A 10 14.01 -11.10 -27.00
C LEU A 10 13.62 -10.16 -25.88
N TYR A 11 14.31 -9.01 -25.75
CA TYR A 11 13.93 -7.95 -24.83
C TYR A 11 12.52 -7.42 -25.13
N GLU A 12 12.18 -7.24 -26.40
CA GLU A 12 10.83 -6.82 -26.83
C GLU A 12 9.75 -7.88 -26.55
N LEU A 13 10.11 -9.18 -26.58
CA LEU A 13 9.24 -10.30 -26.21
C LEU A 13 9.07 -10.44 -24.68
N GLU A 14 10.11 -10.15 -23.89
CA GLU A 14 10.04 -10.04 -22.42
C GLU A 14 9.28 -8.80 -21.96
N GLU A 15 9.37 -7.70 -22.71
CA GLU A 15 8.62 -6.46 -22.52
C GLU A 15 7.20 -6.53 -23.09
N ALA A 16 6.83 -7.63 -23.74
CA ALA A 16 5.49 -7.79 -24.33
C ALA A 16 4.42 -7.61 -23.22
N PRO A 17 3.43 -6.71 -23.44
CA PRO A 17 2.50 -6.28 -22.40
C PRO A 17 1.80 -7.49 -21.77
N THR A 18 2.09 -7.78 -20.51
CA THR A 18 1.72 -9.06 -19.88
C THR A 18 0.22 -9.17 -19.64
N ARG A 19 -0.47 -8.06 -19.37
CA ARG A 19 -1.94 -7.98 -19.31
C ARG A 19 -2.42 -6.53 -19.23
N ARG A 20 -3.67 -6.26 -19.65
CA ARG A 20 -4.33 -4.96 -19.42
C ARG A 20 -4.66 -4.76 -17.94
N ILE A 21 -4.38 -3.58 -17.42
CA ILE A 21 -4.79 -3.10 -16.10
C ILE A 21 -6.25 -2.63 -16.22
N LYS A 22 -7.12 -3.05 -15.30
CA LYS A 22 -8.49 -2.53 -15.23
C LYS A 22 -8.46 -1.08 -14.75
N LYS A 23 -9.01 -0.17 -15.55
CA LYS A 23 -9.04 1.26 -15.19
C LYS A 23 -9.82 1.53 -13.89
N SER A 24 -10.87 0.75 -13.62
CA SER A 24 -11.65 0.84 -12.39
C SER A 24 -10.76 0.69 -11.14
N ASP A 25 -9.80 -0.22 -11.20
CA ASP A 25 -8.98 -0.59 -10.05
C ASP A 25 -7.96 0.52 -9.78
N SER A 26 -7.32 1.04 -10.83
CA SER A 26 -6.42 2.20 -10.70
C SER A 26 -7.14 3.47 -10.24
N ILE A 27 -8.39 3.70 -10.68
CA ILE A 27 -9.20 4.83 -10.19
C ILE A 27 -9.54 4.64 -8.71
N GLY A 28 -9.93 3.43 -8.30
CA GLY A 28 -10.16 3.08 -6.90
C GLY A 28 -8.95 3.40 -6.03
N ASP A 29 -7.76 2.96 -6.45
CA ASP A 29 -6.50 3.23 -5.75
C ASP A 29 -6.22 4.73 -5.64
N MET A 30 -6.33 5.47 -6.76
CA MET A 30 -6.09 6.91 -6.76
C MET A 30 -7.07 7.66 -5.85
N VAL A 31 -8.36 7.34 -5.89
CA VAL A 31 -9.37 7.97 -5.03
C VAL A 31 -9.12 7.63 -3.56
N GLY A 32 -8.88 6.36 -3.26
CA GLY A 32 -8.59 5.89 -1.90
C GLY A 32 -7.35 6.57 -1.31
N LEU A 33 -6.25 6.62 -2.07
CA LEU A 33 -5.02 7.29 -1.65
C LEU A 33 -5.19 8.81 -1.51
N SER A 34 -6.02 9.44 -2.34
CA SER A 34 -6.34 10.88 -2.23
C SER A 34 -7.10 11.19 -0.94
N ILE A 35 -8.14 10.40 -0.64
CA ILE A 35 -8.92 10.54 0.61
C ILE A 35 -8.00 10.30 1.81
N PHE A 36 -7.18 9.25 1.74
CA PHE A 36 -6.23 8.92 2.79
C PHE A 36 -5.21 10.05 3.01
N PHE A 37 -4.69 10.64 1.95
CA PHE A 37 -3.78 11.78 2.03
C PHE A 37 -4.42 13.00 2.69
N VAL A 38 -5.69 13.30 2.36
CA VAL A 38 -6.46 14.36 3.04
C VAL A 38 -6.61 14.04 4.52
N LEU A 39 -6.93 12.80 4.89
CA LEU A 39 -7.00 12.39 6.29
C LEU A 39 -5.67 12.61 7.02
N LEU A 40 -4.53 12.30 6.39
CA LEU A 40 -3.21 12.58 6.96
C LEU A 40 -2.97 14.08 7.17
N ILE A 41 -3.38 14.94 6.23
CA ILE A 41 -3.28 16.40 6.38
C ILE A 41 -4.11 16.86 7.58
N VAL A 42 -5.36 16.40 7.68
CA VAL A 42 -6.23 16.78 8.78
C VAL A 42 -5.66 16.28 10.11
N MET A 43 -5.14 15.06 10.19
CA MET A 43 -4.47 14.54 11.39
C MET A 43 -3.19 15.32 11.74
N TYR A 44 -2.44 15.81 10.75
CA TYR A 44 -1.25 16.63 10.97
C TYR A 44 -1.61 17.98 11.61
N SER A 45 -2.68 18.62 11.11
CA SER A 45 -3.17 19.90 11.61
C SER A 45 -3.93 19.76 12.93
N ARG A 46 -4.67 18.66 13.11
CA ARG A 46 -5.52 18.35 14.27
C ARG A 46 -5.27 16.93 14.76
N SER A 47 -4.36 16.81 15.73
CA SER A 47 -4.04 15.52 16.35
C SER A 47 -5.12 15.01 17.31
N ASP A 48 -6.11 15.85 17.65
CA ASP A 48 -7.28 15.50 18.45
C ASP A 48 -8.42 14.90 17.62
N LEU A 49 -8.21 14.62 16.33
CA LEU A 49 -9.23 14.02 15.46
C LEU A 49 -9.76 12.68 15.98
N ILE A 50 -8.84 11.86 16.48
CA ILE A 50 -9.14 10.57 17.10
C ILE A 50 -8.94 10.77 18.59
N ALA A 51 -10.00 11.21 19.26
CA ALA A 51 -9.99 11.50 20.68
C ALA A 51 -11.24 10.95 21.36
N ILE A 52 -11.11 10.71 22.66
CA ILE A 52 -12.26 10.47 23.53
C ILE A 52 -12.82 11.84 23.92
N TYR A 53 -14.04 12.13 23.47
CA TYR A 53 -14.76 13.35 23.81
C TYR A 53 -15.68 13.09 25.02
N ARG A 54 -15.51 13.89 26.07
CA ARG A 54 -16.32 13.80 27.30
C ARG A 54 -16.95 15.14 27.61
N LYS A 55 -18.17 15.11 28.16
CA LYS A 55 -18.89 16.32 28.54
C LYS A 55 -18.14 17.03 29.68
N GLY A 56 -17.78 18.31 29.48
CA GLY A 56 -17.17 19.15 30.52
C GLY A 56 -15.66 18.96 30.74
N THR A 57 -14.97 18.14 29.92
CA THR A 57 -13.50 17.99 29.98
C THR A 57 -12.90 18.10 28.57
N GLY A 58 -11.61 18.44 28.49
CA GLY A 58 -10.89 18.47 27.21
C GLY A 58 -10.80 17.10 26.55
N PRO A 59 -10.67 17.03 25.21
CA PRO A 59 -10.52 15.77 24.49
C PRO A 59 -9.23 15.06 24.91
N ILE A 60 -9.30 13.73 25.08
CA ILE A 60 -8.10 12.89 25.26
C ILE A 60 -7.74 12.33 23.89
N PRO A 61 -6.68 12.82 23.21
CA PRO A 61 -6.29 12.32 21.90
C PRO A 61 -5.64 10.94 22.01
N LEU A 62 -5.82 10.10 20.98
CA LEU A 62 -5.17 8.78 20.86
C LEU A 62 -3.65 8.90 20.78
N PHE A 63 -3.17 9.94 20.11
CA PHE A 63 -1.75 10.15 19.85
C PHE A 63 -1.24 11.41 20.55
N VAL A 64 0.01 11.35 20.99
CA VAL A 64 0.72 12.53 21.47
C VAL A 64 1.09 13.40 20.27
N SER A 65 0.47 14.59 20.18
CA SER A 65 0.56 15.51 19.03
C SER A 65 1.98 15.73 18.52
N GLN A 66 2.93 16.05 19.39
CA GLN A 66 4.31 16.34 19.00
C GLN A 66 5.07 15.08 18.55
N ALA A 67 4.73 13.92 19.12
CA ALA A 67 5.38 12.66 18.78
C ALA A 67 4.94 12.13 17.42
N ILE A 68 3.67 12.29 17.04
CA ILE A 68 3.13 11.67 15.82
C ILE A 68 3.40 12.47 14.53
N LYS A 69 3.54 13.80 14.62
CA LYS A 69 3.78 14.67 13.45
C LYS A 69 4.89 14.23 12.48
N PRO A 70 6.12 13.92 12.94
CA PRO A 70 7.18 13.47 12.01
C PRO A 70 6.81 12.16 11.29
N TYR A 71 6.04 11.29 11.95
CA TYR A 71 5.58 10.06 11.34
C TYR A 71 4.46 10.28 10.33
N ILE A 72 3.58 11.26 10.56
CA ILE A 72 2.56 11.64 9.56
C ILE A 72 3.24 12.15 8.28
N ILE A 73 4.32 12.92 8.40
CA ILE A 73 5.10 13.37 7.24
C ILE A 73 5.70 12.18 6.48
N GLY A 74 6.29 11.21 7.17
CA GLY A 74 6.79 9.99 6.52
C GLY A 74 5.67 9.18 5.84
N TRP A 75 4.48 9.14 6.44
CA TRP A 75 3.32 8.49 5.84
C TRP A 75 2.80 9.24 4.60
N MET A 76 2.83 10.57 4.62
CA MET A 76 2.51 11.39 3.43
C MET A 76 3.46 11.08 2.28
N ILE A 77 4.76 10.97 2.55
CA ILE A 77 5.77 10.63 1.52
C ILE A 77 5.48 9.25 0.89
N THR A 78 5.24 8.23 1.72
CA THR A 78 4.90 6.88 1.22
C THR A 78 3.60 6.89 0.42
N THR A 79 2.59 7.64 0.86
CA THR A 79 1.32 7.80 0.13
C THR A 79 1.51 8.47 -1.23
N ILE A 80 2.35 9.51 -1.33
CA ILE A 80 2.67 10.18 -2.60
C ILE A 80 3.39 9.22 -3.56
N LEU A 81 4.30 8.39 -3.05
CA LEU A 81 5.00 7.39 -3.86
C LEU A 81 4.01 6.37 -4.45
N THR A 82 3.13 5.79 -3.62
CA THR A 82 2.11 4.83 -4.07
C THR A 82 1.12 5.48 -5.03
N PHE A 83 0.71 6.73 -4.77
CA PHE A 83 -0.17 7.49 -5.66
C PHE A 83 0.48 7.71 -7.03
N SER A 84 1.76 8.07 -7.05
CA SER A 84 2.51 8.26 -8.31
C SER A 84 2.54 6.98 -9.13
N ILE A 85 2.71 5.82 -8.49
CA ILE A 85 2.65 4.51 -9.16
C ILE A 85 1.24 4.23 -9.68
N ALA A 86 0.20 4.54 -8.92
CA ALA A 86 -1.19 4.38 -9.35
C ALA A 86 -1.50 5.23 -10.60
N VAL A 87 -0.99 6.47 -10.66
CA VAL A 87 -1.08 7.33 -11.85
C VAL A 87 -0.35 6.71 -13.04
N VAL A 88 0.85 6.15 -12.84
CA VAL A 88 1.59 5.45 -13.91
C VAL A 88 0.83 4.21 -14.38
N LYS A 89 0.21 3.43 -13.48
CA LYS A 89 -0.66 2.29 -13.84
C LYS A 89 -1.85 2.76 -14.68
N TYR A 90 -2.49 3.87 -14.30
CA TYR A 90 -3.62 4.44 -15.03
C TYR A 90 -3.22 4.95 -16.43
N ALA A 91 -2.05 5.57 -16.56
CA ALA A 91 -1.53 6.06 -17.83
C ALA A 91 -1.08 4.93 -18.76
N LYS A 92 -0.31 3.96 -18.24
CA LYS A 92 0.24 2.85 -19.04
C LYS A 92 -0.81 1.80 -19.40
N GLN A 93 -1.78 1.51 -18.52
CA GLN A 93 -2.86 0.53 -18.72
C GLN A 93 -2.43 -0.91 -19.02
N PHE A 94 -1.13 -1.19 -18.99
CA PHE A 94 -0.56 -2.51 -19.19
C PHE A 94 0.47 -2.76 -18.09
N TRP A 95 0.49 -4.00 -17.61
CA TRP A 95 1.53 -4.44 -16.69
C TRP A 95 2.85 -4.67 -17.43
N SER A 96 3.95 -4.31 -16.76
CA SER A 96 5.31 -4.71 -17.09
C SER A 96 6.00 -5.20 -15.82
N THR A 97 7.05 -6.01 -15.96
CA THR A 97 7.82 -6.55 -14.82
C THR A 97 8.35 -5.42 -13.92
N THR A 98 8.83 -4.33 -14.51
CA THR A 98 9.32 -3.15 -13.77
C THR A 98 8.17 -2.44 -13.02
N LEU A 99 7.01 -2.28 -13.65
CA LEU A 99 5.86 -1.64 -13.00
C LEU A 99 5.30 -2.49 -11.86
N PHE A 100 5.29 -3.82 -12.03
CA PHE A 100 4.97 -4.77 -10.97
C PHE A 100 5.94 -4.64 -9.80
N ALA A 101 7.25 -4.70 -10.06
CA ALA A 101 8.26 -4.59 -9.00
C ALA A 101 8.17 -3.26 -8.23
N LEU A 102 7.97 -2.14 -8.93
CA LEU A 102 7.80 -0.84 -8.28
C LEU A 102 6.53 -0.76 -7.43
N SER A 103 5.41 -1.28 -7.92
CA SER A 103 4.17 -1.37 -7.13
C SER A 103 4.37 -2.22 -5.90
N ALA A 104 4.91 -3.42 -6.08
CA ALA A 104 5.18 -4.37 -5.00
C ALA A 104 6.02 -3.75 -3.89
N LEU A 105 7.10 -3.06 -4.29
CA LEU A 105 7.99 -2.38 -3.36
C LEU A 105 7.28 -1.24 -2.63
N ALA A 106 6.49 -0.43 -3.32
CA ALA A 106 5.75 0.67 -2.67
C ALA A 106 4.72 0.14 -1.67
N ASP A 107 3.99 -0.93 -2.00
CA ASP A 107 3.01 -1.55 -1.11
C ASP A 107 3.69 -2.17 0.12
N LEU A 108 4.82 -2.85 -0.07
CA LEU A 108 5.62 -3.40 1.04
C LEU A 108 6.21 -2.29 1.91
N VAL A 109 6.74 -1.22 1.33
CA VAL A 109 7.27 -0.07 2.08
C VAL A 109 6.16 0.58 2.90
N GLY A 110 4.99 0.82 2.31
CA GLY A 110 3.82 1.38 2.99
C GLY A 110 3.36 0.50 4.15
N LEU A 111 3.27 -0.81 3.92
CA LEU A 111 2.90 -1.78 4.97
C LEU A 111 3.94 -1.84 6.09
N CYS A 112 5.23 -1.95 5.76
CA CYS A 112 6.31 -1.94 6.75
C CYS A 112 6.30 -0.66 7.58
N TYR A 113 6.06 0.48 6.93
CA TYR A 113 5.91 1.77 7.61
C TYR A 113 4.72 1.79 8.57
N PHE A 114 3.57 1.28 8.14
CA PHE A 114 2.37 1.15 8.97
C PHE A 114 2.61 0.26 10.20
N ILE A 115 3.25 -0.90 10.01
CA ILE A 115 3.57 -1.83 11.11
C ILE A 115 4.52 -1.16 12.11
N PHE A 116 5.57 -0.52 11.61
CA PHE A 116 6.53 0.22 12.44
C PHE A 116 5.84 1.30 13.27
N LEU A 117 4.96 2.10 12.65
CA LEU A 117 4.22 3.17 13.33
C LEU A 117 3.26 2.60 14.38
N SER A 118 2.46 1.62 14.00
CA SER A 118 1.41 1.04 14.85
C SER A 118 1.98 0.33 16.08
N THR A 119 3.21 -0.19 15.99
CA THR A 119 3.89 -0.84 17.10
C THR A 119 4.73 0.11 17.95
N ARG A 120 4.78 1.41 17.61
CA ARG A 120 5.55 2.42 18.31
C ARG A 120 4.76 3.01 19.49
N TRP A 121 4.74 2.30 20.62
CA TRP A 121 3.98 2.71 21.82
C TRP A 121 4.26 4.12 22.35
N SER A 122 5.45 4.67 22.09
CA SER A 122 5.83 6.02 22.53
C SER A 122 5.01 7.16 21.90
N ILE A 123 4.27 6.89 20.80
CA ILE A 123 3.43 7.91 20.14
C ILE A 123 2.01 7.92 20.69
N TYR A 124 1.60 6.87 21.39
CA TYR A 124 0.25 6.75 21.93
C TYR A 124 0.13 7.52 23.25
N ASN A 125 -1.02 8.12 23.47
CA ASN A 125 -1.31 8.81 24.73
C ASN A 125 -1.67 7.79 25.82
N PRO A 126 -0.94 7.74 26.95
CA PRO A 126 -1.24 6.82 28.05
C PRO A 126 -2.66 6.97 28.59
N ASP A 127 -3.17 8.21 28.67
CA ASP A 127 -4.51 8.49 29.20
C ASP A 127 -5.61 7.90 28.31
N PHE A 128 -5.37 7.85 27.00
CA PHE A 128 -6.29 7.22 26.04
C PHE A 128 -6.31 5.70 26.23
N LEU A 129 -5.14 5.10 26.39
CA LEU A 129 -4.99 3.65 26.52
C LEU A 129 -5.61 3.13 27.83
N VAL A 130 -5.50 3.89 28.92
CA VAL A 130 -6.09 3.54 30.23
C VAL A 130 -7.61 3.73 30.24
N PHE A 131 -8.15 4.66 29.43
CA PHE A 131 -9.59 4.91 29.38
C PHE A 131 -10.39 3.70 28.85
N ILE A 132 -9.83 2.94 27.91
CA ILE A 132 -10.49 1.74 27.39
C ILE A 132 -10.08 0.54 28.26
N PRO A 133 -11.03 -0.16 28.91
CA PRO A 133 -10.71 -1.27 29.80
C PRO A 133 -9.95 -2.38 29.07
N GLY A 134 -8.66 -2.48 29.34
CA GLY A 134 -7.76 -3.49 28.77
C GLY A 134 -6.34 -3.30 29.30
N SER A 135 -5.62 -4.40 29.54
CA SER A 135 -4.19 -4.31 29.84
C SER A 135 -3.43 -3.81 28.61
N MET A 136 -2.32 -3.10 28.84
CA MET A 136 -1.41 -2.70 27.77
C MET A 136 -1.03 -3.89 26.89
N ASP A 137 -0.75 -5.04 27.50
CA ASP A 137 -0.43 -6.29 26.81
C ASP A 137 -1.51 -6.74 25.82
N ARG A 138 -2.79 -6.59 26.20
CA ARG A 138 -3.91 -6.94 25.33
C ARG A 138 -3.95 -6.04 24.09
N TRP A 139 -3.73 -4.74 24.26
CA TRP A 139 -3.60 -3.82 23.13
C TRP A 139 -2.43 -4.18 22.22
N GLN A 140 -1.28 -4.57 22.78
CA GLN A 140 -0.15 -5.01 21.97
C GLN A 140 -0.46 -6.24 21.14
N ILE A 141 -1.16 -7.22 21.71
CA ILE A 141 -1.56 -8.44 21.00
C ILE A 141 -2.52 -8.09 19.86
N ILE A 142 -3.53 -7.25 20.11
CA ILE A 142 -4.52 -6.86 19.10
C ILE A 142 -3.84 -6.16 17.92
N ILE A 143 -2.98 -5.17 18.19
CA ILE A 143 -2.30 -4.42 17.12
C ILE A 143 -1.34 -5.33 16.34
N LYS A 144 -0.57 -6.18 17.02
CA LYS A 144 0.32 -7.14 16.35
C LYS A 144 -0.47 -8.12 15.47
N ALA A 145 -1.60 -8.64 15.96
CA ALA A 145 -2.46 -9.53 15.19
C ALA A 145 -3.04 -8.82 13.95
N ALA A 146 -3.50 -7.58 14.09
CA ALA A 146 -3.98 -6.77 12.96
C ALA A 146 -2.88 -6.55 11.92
N CYS A 147 -1.65 -6.24 12.35
CA CYS A 147 -0.49 -6.11 11.47
C CYS A 147 -0.18 -7.40 10.71
N VAL A 148 -0.27 -8.56 11.37
CA VAL A 148 -0.05 -9.88 10.72
C VAL A 148 -1.14 -10.17 9.69
N VAL A 149 -2.41 -9.90 10.01
CA VAL A 149 -3.53 -10.07 9.06
C VAL A 149 -3.33 -9.16 7.84
N LEU A 150 -2.99 -7.89 8.05
CA LEU A 150 -2.70 -6.96 6.95
C LEU A 150 -1.55 -7.45 6.09
N LEU A 151 -0.45 -7.94 6.68
CA LEU A 151 0.67 -8.51 5.95
C LEU A 151 0.24 -9.69 5.07
N ILE A 152 -0.56 -10.61 5.61
CA ILE A 152 -1.06 -11.76 4.84
C ILE A 152 -1.92 -11.28 3.66
N LEU A 153 -2.83 -10.33 3.89
CA LEU A 153 -3.69 -9.77 2.83
C LEU A 153 -2.87 -9.08 1.74
N THR A 154 -1.86 -8.29 2.10
CA THR A 154 -0.95 -7.65 1.14
C THR A 154 -0.18 -8.70 0.33
N LEU A 155 0.32 -9.76 0.97
CA LEU A 155 1.04 -10.83 0.27
C LEU A 155 0.12 -11.61 -0.69
N ILE A 156 -1.14 -11.86 -0.31
CA ILE A 156 -2.13 -12.50 -1.19
C ILE A 156 -2.41 -11.61 -2.40
N SER A 157 -2.63 -10.31 -2.19
CA SER A 157 -2.83 -9.35 -3.29
C SER A 157 -1.63 -9.33 -4.22
N LEU A 158 -0.42 -9.31 -3.66
CA LEU A 158 0.81 -9.30 -4.44
C LEU A 158 1.02 -10.60 -5.22
N ALA A 159 0.64 -11.74 -4.64
CA ALA A 159 0.69 -13.04 -5.30
C ALA A 159 -0.30 -13.13 -6.46
N ASP A 160 -1.52 -12.57 -6.31
CA ASP A 160 -2.48 -12.48 -7.41
C ASP A 160 -1.97 -11.57 -8.53
N ASP A 161 -1.43 -10.40 -8.20
CA ASP A 161 -0.79 -9.51 -9.16
C ASP A 161 0.39 -10.20 -9.86
N ALA A 162 1.29 -10.86 -9.12
CA ALA A 162 2.40 -11.61 -9.68
C ALA A 162 1.92 -12.72 -10.62
N TYR A 163 0.91 -13.49 -10.21
CA TYR A 163 0.30 -14.52 -11.04
C TYR A 163 -0.28 -13.91 -12.32
N THR A 164 -0.96 -12.76 -12.24
CA THR A 164 -1.55 -12.12 -13.42
C THR A 164 -0.50 -11.58 -14.39
N VAL A 165 0.65 -11.12 -13.88
CA VAL A 165 1.77 -10.60 -14.68
C VAL A 165 2.59 -11.72 -15.29
N PHE A 166 2.91 -12.77 -14.53
CA PHE A 166 3.85 -13.82 -14.97
C PHE A 166 3.18 -15.05 -15.59
N LYS A 167 1.86 -15.27 -15.49
CA LYS A 167 1.22 -16.47 -16.08
C LYS A 167 1.41 -16.61 -17.61
N ARG A 168 1.75 -15.53 -18.33
CA ARG A 168 2.08 -15.59 -19.77
C ARG A 168 3.43 -16.25 -20.11
N THR A 169 4.30 -16.53 -19.14
CA THR A 169 5.56 -17.28 -19.40
C THR A 169 5.36 -18.81 -19.43
N ARG A 170 4.16 -19.31 -19.77
CA ARG A 170 4.01 -20.71 -20.19
C ARG A 170 4.24 -20.81 -21.70
N PRO A 171 5.24 -21.57 -22.18
CA PRO A 171 5.63 -21.61 -23.60
C PRO A 171 4.56 -22.15 -24.57
N ASN A 172 3.39 -22.58 -24.09
CA ASN A 172 2.37 -23.24 -24.91
C ASN A 172 1.15 -22.37 -25.26
N GLU A 173 1.03 -21.13 -24.77
CA GLU A 173 -0.13 -20.26 -25.11
C GLU A 173 0.18 -19.20 -26.19
N SER A 174 1.44 -18.97 -26.53
CA SER A 174 1.86 -18.09 -27.63
C SER A 174 1.55 -18.64 -29.03
N ALA A 175 1.08 -19.90 -29.13
CA ALA A 175 0.74 -20.55 -30.39
C ALA A 175 -0.74 -20.40 -30.81
N LYS A 176 -1.59 -19.74 -30.00
CA LYS A 176 -2.95 -19.41 -30.43
C LYS A 176 -2.98 -17.97 -30.94
N GLU A 177 -2.89 -17.83 -32.25
CA GLU A 177 -3.21 -16.59 -32.95
C GLU A 177 -4.56 -16.03 -32.47
N PRO A 178 -4.72 -14.70 -32.38
CA PRO A 178 -6.02 -14.11 -32.07
C PRO A 178 -7.00 -14.42 -33.21
N ALA A 179 -8.09 -15.12 -32.88
CA ALA A 179 -9.23 -15.26 -33.79
C ALA A 179 -9.71 -13.86 -34.21
N ARG A 180 -9.74 -13.62 -35.52
CA ARG A 180 -10.22 -12.39 -36.16
C ARG A 180 -11.70 -12.14 -35.89
#